data_AF-A0A7X9IKD2-F1
#
_entry.id   AF-A0A7X9IKD2-F1
#
_cell.length_a   1.000
_cell.length_b   1.000
_cell.length_c   1.000
_cell.angle_alpha   90.00
_cell.angle_beta   90.00
_cell.angle_gamma   90.00
#
_symmetry.space_group_name_H-M   'P 1'
#
loop_
_entity.id
_entity.type
_entity.pdbx_description
1 polymer ?
#
loop_
_entity_poly.entity_id
_entity_poly.type
_entity_poly.pdbx_seq_one_letter_code
_entity_poly.pdbx_strand_id
1 'polypeptide(L)'
;MITYDVWKLLVDIALCASLIFLSLRFFQTGYLNSQSRKSKELELTLRKLIQEAKDAGVELNDQLYRRQLALEKALSNIEGAEERIRSVSELADEKCKSIDSLLSRTHGVMNELKQVSSEPNNVNSSTSRRNLREEITQENSIEIQGSATRQRPTQNKQAKVSSANRAYAAPQRPIPRPKADVKDPYENWLDEEASIDEAAFAKTSKLRDSIEKEISHQEPLASVKTSMPMQTSTSASAGARLQAALMANKQHGQTGGQRIVEDMEKIYQLAENLLRSGHDVDAVVMKTRLPNRRVQALADMVERERSYGFEEEESGSGKESNLGALPSSRQGARSI
;
A
#
# COMPACT_ATOMS: atom_id res chain seq x y z
N MET A 1 58.14 -41.21 65.26
CA MET A 1 57.00 -40.28 65.09
C MET A 1 57.26 -39.24 63.99
N ILE A 2 58.39 -38.53 63.98
CA ILE A 2 58.72 -37.50 62.97
C ILE A 2 58.69 -38.02 61.52
N THR A 3 59.04 -39.29 61.28
CA THR A 3 59.08 -39.88 59.93
C THR A 3 57.71 -40.05 59.27
N TYR A 4 56.65 -40.20 60.05
CA TYR A 4 55.29 -40.40 59.52
C TYR A 4 54.70 -39.09 58.99
N ASP A 5 54.89 -38.00 59.74
CA ASP A 5 54.37 -36.67 59.37
C ASP A 5 55.04 -36.12 58.11
N VAL A 6 56.34 -36.39 57.95
CA VAL A 6 57.09 -36.03 56.73
C VAL A 6 56.55 -36.79 55.51
N TRP A 7 56.20 -38.06 55.66
CA TRP A 7 55.67 -38.86 54.56
C TRP A 7 54.28 -38.38 54.12
N LYS A 8 53.41 -38.00 55.06
CA LYS A 8 52.09 -37.43 54.77
C LYS A 8 52.20 -36.11 54.00
N LEU A 9 53.08 -35.21 54.42
CA LEU A 9 53.32 -33.93 53.73
C LEU A 9 53.79 -34.16 52.28
N LEU A 10 54.67 -35.15 52.06
CA LEU A 10 55.19 -35.46 50.74
C LEU A 10 54.09 -35.98 49.80
N VAL A 11 53.19 -36.83 50.31
CA VAL A 11 52.03 -37.33 49.56
C VAL A 11 51.09 -36.18 49.20
N ASP A 12 50.80 -35.27 50.12
CA ASP A 12 49.93 -34.11 49.85
C ASP A 12 50.53 -33.18 48.79
N ILE A 13 51.84 -32.91 48.86
CA ILE A 13 52.55 -32.10 47.84
C ILE A 13 52.52 -32.79 46.48
N ALA A 14 52.73 -34.11 46.42
CA ALA A 14 52.65 -34.88 45.17
C ALA A 14 51.24 -34.86 44.58
N LEU A 15 50.21 -34.93 45.43
CA LEU A 15 48.81 -34.87 45.01
C LEU A 15 48.48 -33.47 44.45
N CYS A 16 48.88 -32.40 45.14
CA CYS A 16 48.76 -31.03 44.62
C CYS A 16 49.52 -30.84 43.29
N ALA A 17 50.75 -31.35 43.18
CA ALA A 17 51.54 -31.24 41.96
C ALA A 17 50.89 -31.99 40.78
N SER A 18 50.34 -33.18 41.01
CA SER A 18 49.63 -33.94 39.97
C SER A 18 48.33 -33.26 39.54
N LEU A 19 47.60 -32.62 40.45
CA LEU A 19 46.41 -31.83 40.14
C LEU A 19 46.77 -30.58 39.30
N ILE A 20 47.85 -29.89 39.66
CA ILE A 20 48.37 -28.74 38.91
C ILE A 20 48.84 -29.18 37.52
N PHE A 21 49.54 -30.31 37.42
CA PHE A 21 49.97 -30.85 36.13
C PHE A 21 48.78 -31.26 35.25
N LEU A 22 47.76 -31.90 35.83
CA LEU A 22 46.56 -32.29 35.10
C LEU A 22 45.80 -31.06 34.59
N SER A 23 45.62 -30.03 35.42
CA SER A 23 44.98 -28.78 35.00
C SER A 23 45.78 -28.07 33.91
N LEU A 24 47.10 -27.92 34.05
CA LEU A 24 47.96 -27.35 33.01
C LEU A 24 47.92 -28.17 31.71
N ARG A 25 47.88 -29.51 31.80
CA ARG A 25 47.74 -30.37 30.63
C ARG A 25 46.37 -30.19 29.98
N PHE A 26 45.28 -30.06 30.73
CA PHE A 26 43.95 -29.73 30.19
C PHE A 26 43.92 -28.36 29.50
N PHE A 27 44.67 -27.37 30.02
CA PHE A 27 44.80 -26.06 29.36
C PHE A 27 45.69 -26.10 28.10
N GLN A 28 46.75 -26.90 28.09
CA GLN A 28 47.67 -27.02 26.96
C GLN A 28 47.15 -27.93 25.85
N THR A 29 46.39 -28.97 26.20
CA THR A 29 45.74 -29.84 25.22
C THR A 29 44.61 -29.03 24.63
N GLY A 30 44.84 -28.37 23.49
CA GLY A 30 43.95 -27.39 22.82
C GLY A 30 42.56 -27.91 22.38
N TYR A 31 42.01 -28.91 23.05
CA TYR A 31 40.65 -29.39 22.92
C TYR A 31 39.61 -28.31 23.24
N LEU A 32 39.88 -27.43 24.21
CA LEU A 32 39.05 -26.25 24.45
C LEU A 32 39.09 -25.26 23.27
N ASN A 33 40.21 -25.16 22.57
CA ASN A 33 40.33 -24.30 21.39
C ASN A 33 39.58 -24.86 20.18
N SER A 34 39.54 -26.19 20.01
CA SER A 34 38.76 -26.81 18.93
C SER A 34 37.25 -26.74 19.17
N GLN A 35 36.80 -26.91 20.42
CA GLN A 35 35.41 -26.68 20.79
C GLN A 35 35.03 -25.20 20.70
N SER A 36 35.91 -24.28 21.08
CA SER A 36 35.69 -22.83 20.93
C SER A 36 35.50 -22.43 19.46
N ARG A 37 36.23 -23.05 18.51
CA ARG A 37 36.03 -22.80 17.07
C ARG A 37 34.65 -23.24 16.59
N LYS A 38 34.23 -24.46 16.93
CA LYS A 38 32.88 -24.95 16.59
C LYS A 38 31.77 -24.11 17.22
N SER A 39 31.96 -23.69 18.47
CA SER A 39 31.01 -22.79 19.15
C SER A 39 30.93 -21.43 18.47
N LYS A 40 32.06 -20.86 18.01
CA LYS A 40 32.07 -19.60 17.25
C LYS A 40 31.43 -19.73 15.87
N GLU A 41 31.68 -20.84 15.17
CA GLU A 41 31.01 -21.14 13.89
C GLU A 41 29.49 -21.23 14.08
N LEU A 42 29.03 -21.96 15.09
CA LEU A 42 27.59 -22.04 15.43
C LEU A 42 27.01 -20.69 15.86
N GLU A 43 27.76 -19.88 16.60
CA GLU A 43 27.31 -18.54 16.98
C GLU A 43 27.15 -17.64 15.75
N LEU A 44 28.08 -17.70 14.80
CA LEU A 44 27.99 -16.95 13.54
C LEU A 44 26.82 -17.42 12.67
N THR A 45 26.59 -18.72 12.55
CA THR A 45 25.43 -19.23 11.79
C THR A 45 24.12 -18.83 12.44
N LEU A 46 24.02 -18.89 13.78
CA LEU A 46 22.84 -18.47 14.52
C LEU A 46 22.59 -16.97 14.37
N ARG A 47 23.62 -16.12 14.49
CA ARG A 47 23.52 -14.67 14.24
C ARG A 47 23.06 -14.36 12.82
N LYS A 48 23.60 -15.08 11.83
CA LYS A 48 23.18 -14.94 10.42
C LYS A 48 21.71 -15.31 10.23
N LEU A 49 21.27 -16.42 10.82
CA LEU A 49 19.90 -16.92 10.68
C LEU A 49 18.89 -16.00 11.39
N ILE A 50 19.26 -15.42 12.54
CA ILE A 50 18.48 -14.36 13.20
C ILE A 50 18.37 -13.13 12.31
N GLN A 51 19.47 -12.72 11.67
CA GLN A 51 19.44 -11.55 10.78
C GLN A 51 18.57 -11.80 9.55
N GLU A 52 18.70 -12.96 8.92
CA GLU A 52 17.86 -13.36 7.78
C GLU A 52 16.38 -13.43 8.15
N ALA A 53 16.04 -13.96 9.34
CA ALA A 53 14.68 -13.96 9.85
C ALA A 53 14.14 -12.55 10.12
N LYS A 54 14.98 -11.62 10.59
CA LYS A 54 14.60 -10.21 10.75
C LYS A 54 14.34 -9.53 9.42
N ASP A 55 15.22 -9.73 8.44
CA ASP A 55 15.09 -9.13 7.11
C ASP A 55 13.83 -9.67 6.40
N ALA A 56 13.58 -10.99 6.48
CA ALA A 56 12.35 -11.60 5.98
C ALA A 56 11.09 -11.09 6.70
N GLY A 57 11.18 -10.85 8.00
CA GLY A 57 10.09 -10.26 8.79
C GLY A 57 9.75 -8.83 8.34
N VAL A 58 10.77 -8.01 8.08
CA VAL A 58 10.60 -6.65 7.53
C VAL A 58 9.97 -6.70 6.14
N GLU A 59 10.48 -7.57 5.26
CA GLU A 59 9.94 -7.72 3.90
C GLU A 59 8.47 -8.17 3.91
N LEU A 60 8.12 -9.16 4.74
CA LEU A 60 6.74 -9.63 4.88
C LEU A 60 5.82 -8.52 5.40
N ASN A 61 6.27 -7.73 6.38
CA ASN A 61 5.52 -6.60 6.91
C ASN A 61 5.28 -5.52 5.83
N ASP A 62 6.29 -5.22 5.02
CA ASP A 62 6.15 -4.30 3.87
C ASP A 62 5.15 -4.82 2.83
N GLN A 63 5.17 -6.12 2.54
CA GLN A 63 4.19 -6.73 1.63
C GLN A 63 2.76 -6.66 2.19
N LEU A 64 2.58 -6.91 3.49
CA LEU A 64 1.29 -6.78 4.16
C LEU A 64 0.79 -5.34 4.10
N TYR A 65 1.64 -4.36 4.37
CA TYR A 65 1.29 -2.94 4.28
C TYR A 65 0.86 -2.54 2.86
N ARG A 66 1.60 -2.99 1.83
CA ARG A 66 1.22 -2.75 0.42
C ARG A 66 -0.11 -3.38 0.05
N ARG A 67 -0.39 -4.61 0.52
CA ARG A 67 -1.67 -5.30 0.31
C ARG A 67 -2.82 -4.58 1.01
N GLN A 68 -2.62 -4.13 2.26
CA GLN A 68 -3.61 -3.34 2.98
C GLN A 68 -3.95 -2.05 2.24
N LEU A 69 -2.93 -1.30 1.79
CA LEU A 69 -3.15 -0.07 1.04
C LEU A 69 -3.88 -0.32 -0.29
N ALA A 70 -3.59 -1.43 -0.97
CA ALA A 70 -4.29 -1.81 -2.20
C ALA A 70 -5.77 -2.15 -1.92
N LEU A 71 -6.06 -2.83 -0.81
CA LEU A 71 -7.43 -3.14 -0.39
C LEU A 71 -8.20 -1.87 0.00
N GLU A 72 -7.59 -0.96 0.76
CA GLU A 72 -8.20 0.33 1.11
C GLU A 72 -8.56 1.15 -0.15
N LYS A 73 -7.65 1.17 -1.14
CA LYS A 73 -7.93 1.82 -2.42
C LYS A 73 -9.06 1.14 -3.19
N ALA A 74 -9.11 -0.20 -3.20
CA ALA A 74 -10.18 -0.96 -3.84
C ALA A 74 -11.53 -0.69 -3.18
N LEU A 75 -11.59 -0.67 -1.84
CA LEU A 75 -12.79 -0.34 -1.07
C LEU A 75 -13.28 1.09 -1.38
N SER A 76 -12.39 2.08 -1.39
CA SER A 76 -12.75 3.46 -1.74
C SER A 76 -13.30 3.58 -3.17
N ASN A 77 -12.77 2.81 -4.13
CA ASN A 77 -13.30 2.76 -5.48
C ASN A 77 -14.68 2.11 -5.56
N ILE A 78 -14.92 1.05 -4.78
CA ILE A 78 -16.22 0.38 -4.69
C ILE A 78 -17.24 1.34 -4.07
N GLU A 79 -16.91 2.00 -2.98
CA GLU A 79 -17.77 3.00 -2.34
C GLU A 79 -18.14 4.13 -3.33
N GLY A 80 -17.15 4.64 -4.08
CA GLY A 80 -17.41 5.63 -5.13
C GLY A 80 -18.25 5.09 -6.30
N ALA A 81 -18.20 3.79 -6.58
CA ALA A 81 -19.06 3.17 -7.58
C ALA A 81 -20.49 2.96 -7.07
N GLU A 82 -20.66 2.54 -5.81
CA GLU A 82 -21.96 2.40 -5.16
C GLU A 82 -22.70 3.73 -5.10
N GLU A 83 -22.02 4.82 -4.74
CA GLU A 83 -22.63 6.14 -4.71
C GLU A 83 -23.12 6.59 -6.10
N ARG A 84 -22.35 6.30 -7.15
CA ARG A 84 -22.80 6.55 -8.54
C ARG A 84 -24.01 5.71 -8.92
N ILE A 85 -24.03 4.43 -8.52
CA ILE A 85 -25.17 3.53 -8.80
C ILE A 85 -26.41 4.04 -8.07
N ARG A 86 -26.30 4.45 -6.80
CA ARG A 86 -27.41 5.07 -6.05
C ARG A 86 -27.94 6.31 -6.75
N SER A 87 -27.06 7.22 -7.15
CA SER A 87 -27.47 8.44 -7.87
C SER A 87 -28.19 8.13 -9.20
N VAL A 88 -27.72 7.13 -9.96
CA VAL A 88 -28.39 6.69 -11.20
C VAL A 88 -29.74 6.03 -10.90
N SER A 89 -29.83 5.26 -9.82
CA SER A 89 -31.09 4.62 -9.38
C SER A 89 -32.13 5.67 -9.00
N GLU A 90 -31.75 6.68 -8.21
CA GLU A 90 -32.64 7.78 -7.82
C GLU A 90 -33.17 8.55 -9.04
N LEU A 91 -32.30 8.81 -10.03
CA LEU A 91 -32.70 9.45 -11.28
C LEU A 91 -33.67 8.56 -12.08
N ALA A 92 -33.42 7.25 -12.14
CA ALA A 92 -34.30 6.31 -12.82
C ALA A 92 -35.68 6.26 -12.15
N ASP A 93 -35.73 6.24 -10.82
CA ASP A 93 -36.99 6.27 -10.06
C ASP A 93 -37.78 7.57 -10.29
N GLU A 94 -37.10 8.71 -10.37
CA GLU A 94 -37.72 9.99 -10.72
C GLU A 94 -38.34 9.93 -12.13
N LYS A 95 -37.63 9.36 -13.11
CA LYS A 95 -38.14 9.21 -14.48
C LYS A 95 -39.30 8.22 -14.58
N CYS A 96 -39.26 7.12 -13.84
CA CYS A 96 -40.38 6.18 -13.75
C CYS A 96 -41.64 6.88 -13.20
N LYS A 97 -41.51 7.67 -12.13
CA LYS A 97 -42.62 8.47 -11.59
C LYS A 97 -43.16 9.49 -12.60
N SER A 98 -42.29 10.15 -13.37
CA SER A 98 -42.71 11.04 -14.45
C SER A 98 -43.52 10.29 -15.53
N ILE A 99 -43.06 9.12 -15.96
CA ILE A 99 -43.77 8.28 -16.95
C ILE A 99 -45.13 7.82 -16.42
N ASP A 100 -45.20 7.37 -15.16
CA ASP A 100 -46.46 6.94 -14.53
C ASP A 100 -47.48 8.09 -14.45
N SER A 101 -47.01 9.32 -14.19
CA SER A 101 -47.86 10.51 -14.19
C SER A 101 -48.40 10.84 -15.59
N LEU A 102 -47.58 10.70 -16.63
CA LEU A 102 -47.98 10.89 -18.03
C LEU A 102 -48.96 9.80 -18.49
N LEU A 103 -48.73 8.54 -18.11
CA LEU A 103 -49.65 7.44 -18.40
C LEU A 103 -51.00 7.67 -17.72
N SER A 104 -51.01 8.08 -16.46
CA SER A 104 -52.25 8.42 -15.72
C SER A 104 -53.02 9.54 -16.40
N ARG A 105 -52.32 10.59 -16.84
CA ARG A 105 -52.91 11.70 -17.61
C ARG A 105 -53.49 11.23 -18.95
N THR A 106 -52.76 10.41 -19.69
CA THR A 106 -53.17 9.86 -20.98
C THR A 106 -54.40 8.96 -20.84
N HIS A 107 -54.47 8.14 -19.77
CA HIS A 107 -55.65 7.35 -19.46
C HIS A 107 -56.86 8.21 -19.11
N GLY A 108 -56.68 9.31 -18.38
CA GLY A 108 -57.74 10.30 -18.13
C GLY A 108 -58.34 10.83 -19.43
N VAL A 109 -57.50 11.36 -20.32
CA VAL A 109 -57.93 11.87 -21.63
C VAL A 109 -58.61 10.79 -22.48
N MET A 110 -58.10 9.56 -22.46
CA MET A 110 -58.70 8.45 -23.22
C MET A 110 -60.11 8.09 -22.69
N ASN A 111 -60.32 8.15 -21.38
CA ASN A 111 -61.62 7.89 -20.78
C ASN A 111 -62.63 9.01 -21.10
N GLU A 112 -62.20 10.27 -21.08
CA GLU A 112 -63.01 11.41 -21.54
C GLU A 112 -63.41 11.26 -23.02
N LEU A 113 -62.47 10.88 -23.88
CA LEU A 113 -62.74 10.65 -25.30
C LEU A 113 -63.78 9.52 -25.52
N LYS A 114 -63.69 8.44 -24.74
CA LYS A 114 -64.68 7.35 -24.79
C LYS A 114 -66.07 7.84 -24.35
N GLN A 115 -66.14 8.67 -23.31
CA GLN A 115 -67.39 9.25 -22.83
C GLN A 115 -68.04 10.14 -23.90
N VAL A 116 -67.26 11.02 -24.54
CA VAL A 116 -67.72 11.86 -25.67
C VAL A 116 -68.16 11.02 -26.86
N SER A 117 -67.46 9.91 -27.15
CA SER A 117 -67.82 9.00 -28.25
C SER A 117 -69.11 8.23 -27.99
N SER A 118 -69.45 7.97 -26.73
CA SER A 118 -70.67 7.25 -26.33
C SER A 118 -71.94 8.10 -26.29
N GLU A 119 -71.88 9.41 -26.48
CA GLU A 119 -73.06 10.26 -26.64
C GLU A 119 -73.52 10.31 -28.12
N PRO A 120 -74.67 9.68 -28.48
CA PRO A 120 -75.18 9.73 -29.84
C PRO A 120 -75.81 11.11 -30.15
N ASN A 121 -75.26 11.79 -31.16
CA ASN A 121 -75.89 12.86 -31.95
C ASN A 121 -76.65 13.96 -31.18
N ASN A 122 -75.92 14.92 -30.59
CA ASN A 122 -76.46 16.27 -30.35
C ASN A 122 -75.61 17.30 -31.10
N VAL A 123 -76.09 17.73 -32.27
CA VAL A 123 -75.34 18.40 -33.36
C VAL A 123 -75.03 19.89 -33.09
N ASN A 124 -75.29 20.43 -31.89
CA ASN A 124 -75.21 21.87 -31.64
C ASN A 124 -73.96 22.39 -30.88
N SER A 125 -72.90 21.59 -30.70
CA SER A 125 -71.74 21.95 -29.84
C SER A 125 -70.42 22.26 -30.58
N SER A 126 -70.49 22.93 -31.73
CA SER A 126 -69.31 23.34 -32.53
C SER A 126 -68.43 24.42 -31.87
N THR A 127 -68.90 25.09 -30.81
CA THR A 127 -68.13 26.16 -30.13
C THR A 127 -67.17 25.63 -29.05
N SER A 128 -67.44 24.46 -28.44
CA SER A 128 -66.63 23.95 -27.31
C SER A 128 -65.30 23.32 -27.74
N ARG A 129 -65.20 22.83 -28.99
CA ARG A 129 -63.99 22.18 -29.52
C ARG A 129 -62.83 23.13 -29.84
N ARG A 130 -63.07 24.45 -29.96
CA ARG A 130 -61.98 25.43 -30.19
C ARG A 130 -61.19 25.73 -28.92
N ASN A 131 -61.80 25.71 -27.75
CA ASN A 131 -61.13 26.05 -26.49
C ASN A 131 -60.13 24.96 -26.03
N LEU A 132 -60.42 23.68 -26.23
CA LEU A 132 -59.49 22.58 -25.88
C LEU A 132 -58.22 22.56 -26.75
N ARG A 133 -58.27 23.09 -27.98
CA ARG A 133 -57.10 23.09 -28.86
C ARG A 133 -56.08 24.16 -28.46
N GLU A 134 -56.52 25.26 -27.88
CA GLU A 134 -55.61 26.32 -27.42
C GLU A 134 -54.89 25.95 -26.11
N GLU A 135 -55.55 25.22 -25.21
CA GLU A 135 -54.95 24.78 -23.95
C GLU A 135 -53.82 23.74 -24.15
N ILE A 136 -53.99 22.80 -25.08
CA ILE A 136 -52.97 21.78 -25.42
C ILE A 136 -51.72 22.41 -26.04
N THR A 137 -51.85 23.57 -26.71
CA THR A 137 -50.71 24.20 -27.39
C THR A 137 -49.86 25.06 -26.44
N GLN A 138 -50.46 25.58 -25.35
CA GLN A 138 -49.72 26.36 -24.35
C GLN A 138 -48.89 25.50 -23.38
N GLU A 139 -49.38 24.34 -22.94
CA GLU A 139 -48.62 23.50 -21.99
C GLU A 139 -47.39 22.82 -22.62
N ASN A 140 -47.46 22.43 -23.89
CA ASN A 140 -46.33 21.78 -24.57
C ASN A 140 -45.14 22.74 -24.84
N SER A 141 -45.36 24.06 -24.68
CA SER A 141 -44.33 25.08 -24.83
C SER A 141 -43.52 25.31 -23.54
N ILE A 142 -44.00 24.82 -22.39
CA ILE A 142 -43.34 25.02 -21.08
C ILE A 142 -42.35 23.88 -20.77
N GLU A 143 -42.56 22.68 -21.30
CA GLU A 143 -41.75 21.50 -20.95
C GLU A 143 -40.44 21.37 -21.78
N ILE A 144 -40.31 22.08 -22.90
CA ILE A 144 -39.13 21.99 -23.78
C ILE A 144 -37.99 22.94 -23.35
N GLN A 145 -38.22 23.91 -22.45
CA GLN A 145 -37.16 24.81 -21.96
C GLN A 145 -36.42 24.32 -20.69
N GLY A 146 -36.82 23.19 -20.09
CA GLY A 146 -36.28 22.71 -18.81
C GLY A 146 -34.98 21.89 -18.84
N SER A 147 -34.46 21.50 -20.01
CA SER A 147 -33.38 20.50 -20.10
C SER A 147 -32.00 21.02 -20.55
N ALA A 148 -31.83 22.33 -20.77
CA ALA A 148 -30.60 22.91 -21.29
C ALA A 148 -29.64 23.54 -20.25
N THR A 149 -29.88 23.39 -18.94
CA THR A 149 -28.96 23.97 -17.94
C THR A 149 -28.73 23.05 -16.76
N ARG A 150 -27.84 22.07 -16.92
CA ARG A 150 -27.11 21.51 -15.78
C ARG A 150 -25.62 21.78 -15.98
N GLN A 151 -25.27 23.02 -15.63
CA GLN A 151 -23.90 23.42 -15.37
C GLN A 151 -23.26 22.41 -14.42
N ARG A 152 -22.13 21.89 -14.88
CA ARG A 152 -21.12 21.18 -14.11
C ARG A 152 -20.69 22.10 -12.94
N PRO A 153 -20.93 21.77 -11.66
CA PRO A 153 -20.35 22.55 -10.59
C PRO A 153 -18.85 22.20 -10.53
N THR A 154 -18.04 23.11 -11.04
CA THR A 154 -16.64 23.23 -10.62
C THR A 154 -16.64 23.59 -9.14
N GLN A 155 -16.34 22.61 -8.29
CA GLN A 155 -16.01 22.86 -6.89
C GLN A 155 -14.70 23.66 -6.84
N ASN A 156 -14.82 24.99 -6.78
CA ASN A 156 -13.77 25.89 -6.36
C ASN A 156 -14.41 27.01 -5.53
N LYS A 157 -14.10 27.02 -4.22
CA LYS A 157 -14.30 28.05 -3.18
C LYS A 157 -14.14 27.29 -1.84
N GLN A 158 -12.93 27.19 -1.27
CA GLN A 158 -12.33 28.22 -0.43
C GLN A 158 -13.38 29.00 0.38
N ALA A 159 -13.97 28.31 1.35
CA ALA A 159 -14.61 28.96 2.48
C ALA A 159 -13.52 29.53 3.39
N LYS A 160 -13.35 30.84 3.29
CA LYS A 160 -12.70 31.71 4.26
C LYS A 160 -13.50 31.65 5.56
N VAL A 161 -13.17 30.73 6.46
CA VAL A 161 -13.65 30.75 7.85
C VAL A 161 -12.61 31.48 8.67
N SER A 162 -12.84 32.79 8.80
CA SER A 162 -12.22 33.63 9.80
C SER A 162 -12.65 33.18 11.21
N SER A 163 -11.63 32.90 12.03
CA SER A 163 -11.53 33.24 13.45
C SER A 163 -12.69 32.87 14.39
N ALA A 164 -12.51 31.79 15.15
CA ALA A 164 -12.83 31.80 16.56
C ALA A 164 -11.86 30.86 17.30
N ASN A 165 -10.82 31.45 17.89
CA ASN A 165 -10.04 30.86 18.97
C ASN A 165 -10.99 30.30 20.03
N ARG A 166 -11.07 28.97 20.14
CA ARG A 166 -11.63 28.32 21.33
C ARG A 166 -10.64 27.26 21.78
N ALA A 167 -9.76 27.70 22.67
CA ALA A 167 -8.88 26.84 23.45
C ALA A 167 -9.76 25.85 24.25
N TYR A 168 -9.90 24.63 23.72
CA TYR A 168 -10.27 23.49 24.53
C TYR A 168 -8.96 22.88 25.03
N ALA A 169 -8.50 23.38 26.18
CA ALA A 169 -7.62 22.59 27.03
C ALA A 169 -8.42 21.33 27.42
N ALA A 170 -8.16 20.23 26.72
CA ALA A 170 -8.70 18.94 27.10
C ALA A 170 -8.16 18.59 28.50
N PRO A 171 -9.01 18.33 29.50
CA PRO A 171 -8.55 17.87 30.80
C PRO A 171 -7.90 16.50 30.61
N GLN A 172 -6.59 16.41 30.85
CA GLN A 172 -5.90 15.13 30.92
C GLN A 172 -6.57 14.30 32.01
N ARG A 173 -7.27 13.23 31.61
CA ARG A 173 -7.75 12.24 32.57
C ARG A 173 -6.52 11.57 33.19
N PRO A 174 -6.42 11.48 34.53
CA PRO A 174 -5.34 10.77 35.17
C PRO A 174 -5.36 9.31 34.70
N ILE A 175 -4.23 8.86 34.16
CA ILE A 175 -3.99 7.46 33.82
C ILE A 175 -4.12 6.65 35.12
N PRO A 176 -5.08 5.73 35.24
CA PRO A 176 -5.20 4.90 36.43
C PRO A 176 -3.94 4.03 36.54
N ARG A 177 -3.24 4.17 37.67
CA ARG A 177 -2.12 3.29 37.99
C ARG A 177 -2.65 1.86 38.12
N PRO A 178 -2.04 0.88 37.43
CA PRO A 178 -2.43 -0.51 37.58
C PRO A 178 -2.19 -0.95 39.04
N LYS A 179 -3.22 -1.51 39.67
CA LYS A 179 -3.13 -2.14 40.99
C LYS A 179 -2.29 -3.41 40.83
N ALA A 180 -1.26 -3.55 41.65
CA ALA A 180 -0.18 -4.54 41.56
C ALA A 180 -0.59 -5.99 41.94
N ASP A 181 -1.83 -6.41 41.69
CA ASP A 181 -2.34 -7.73 42.10
C ASP A 181 -3.07 -8.49 40.99
N VAL A 182 -2.61 -8.33 39.74
CA VAL A 182 -3.08 -9.17 38.62
C VAL A 182 -1.98 -10.18 38.30
N LYS A 183 -2.23 -11.44 38.66
CA LYS A 183 -1.45 -12.61 38.23
C LYS A 183 -1.22 -12.53 36.71
N ASP A 184 0.02 -12.67 36.29
CA ASP A 184 0.43 -12.49 34.89
C ASP A 184 -0.46 -13.33 33.94
N PRO A 185 -1.23 -12.69 33.03
CA PRO A 185 -2.10 -13.41 32.08
C PRO A 185 -1.31 -14.17 31.00
N TYR A 186 0.02 -14.14 31.07
CA TYR A 186 0.92 -14.82 30.13
C TYR A 186 1.17 -16.30 30.45
N GLU A 187 0.86 -16.79 31.65
CA GLU A 187 1.04 -18.22 31.96
C GLU A 187 0.03 -19.13 31.25
N ASN A 188 -1.15 -18.64 30.85
CA ASN A 188 -2.14 -19.45 30.12
C ASN A 188 -1.99 -19.39 28.59
N TRP A 189 -1.15 -18.51 28.05
CA TRP A 189 -1.05 -18.31 26.60
C TRP A 189 -0.13 -19.35 25.90
N LEU A 190 0.88 -19.83 26.62
CA LEU A 190 1.84 -20.81 26.10
C LEU A 190 1.22 -22.20 25.88
N ASP A 191 0.18 -22.57 26.63
CA ASP A 191 -0.51 -23.85 26.46
C ASP A 191 -1.55 -23.82 25.31
N GLU A 192 -2.04 -22.63 24.92
CA GLU A 192 -3.03 -22.47 23.84
C GLU A 192 -2.39 -22.32 22.45
N GLU A 193 -1.22 -21.67 22.33
CA GLU A 193 -0.47 -21.60 21.06
C GLU A 193 0.01 -22.99 20.58
N ALA A 194 0.43 -23.86 21.49
CA ALA A 194 0.85 -25.22 21.15
C ALA A 194 -0.30 -26.06 20.54
N SER A 195 -1.56 -25.78 20.90
CA SER A 195 -2.73 -26.47 20.36
C SER A 195 -3.17 -25.93 18.99
N ILE A 196 -2.97 -24.63 18.74
CA ILE A 196 -3.38 -23.98 17.50
C ILE A 196 -2.46 -24.37 16.34
N ASP A 197 -1.15 -24.50 16.60
CA ASP A 197 -0.17 -24.87 15.57
C ASP A 197 -0.37 -26.30 15.06
N GLU A 198 -0.77 -27.24 15.92
CA GLU A 198 -1.05 -28.63 15.51
C GLU A 198 -2.32 -28.73 14.64
N ALA A 199 -3.36 -27.95 14.97
CA ALA A 199 -4.59 -27.90 14.17
C ALA A 199 -4.39 -27.19 12.82
N ALA A 200 -3.52 -26.18 12.76
CA ALA A 200 -3.15 -25.50 11.52
C ALA A 200 -2.34 -26.42 10.60
N PHE A 201 -1.40 -27.20 11.14
CA PHE A 201 -0.59 -28.16 10.38
C PHE A 201 -1.43 -29.31 9.80
N ALA A 202 -2.44 -29.78 10.53
CA ALA A 202 -3.37 -30.80 10.03
C ALA A 202 -4.26 -30.31 8.87
N LYS A 203 -4.59 -29.01 8.83
CA LYS A 203 -5.39 -28.42 7.74
C LYS A 203 -4.57 -28.18 6.47
N THR A 204 -3.31 -27.76 6.60
CA THR A 204 -2.42 -27.54 5.45
C THR A 204 -2.01 -28.84 4.77
N SER A 205 -1.80 -29.92 5.54
CA SER A 205 -1.52 -31.26 5.00
C SER A 205 -2.68 -31.78 4.13
N LYS A 206 -3.94 -31.66 4.57
CA LYS A 206 -5.10 -32.11 3.76
C LYS A 206 -5.27 -31.33 2.47
N LEU A 207 -4.96 -30.03 2.48
CA LEU A 207 -5.02 -29.20 1.27
C LEU A 207 -3.95 -29.62 0.27
N ARG A 208 -2.74 -29.91 0.74
CA ARG A 208 -1.64 -30.37 -0.09
C ARG A 208 -1.96 -31.71 -0.78
N ASP A 209 -2.50 -32.66 -0.04
CA ASP A 209 -2.88 -33.96 -0.59
C ASP A 209 -4.01 -33.84 -1.63
N SER A 210 -4.94 -32.89 -1.43
CA SER A 210 -6.01 -32.61 -2.40
C SER A 210 -5.47 -32.03 -3.71
N ILE A 211 -4.45 -31.17 -3.64
CA ILE A 211 -3.81 -30.56 -4.82
C ILE A 211 -2.98 -31.60 -5.59
N GLU A 212 -2.20 -32.44 -4.90
CA GLU A 212 -1.43 -33.52 -5.55
C GLU A 212 -2.37 -34.55 -6.23
N LYS A 213 -3.55 -34.80 -5.66
CA LYS A 213 -4.57 -35.66 -6.26
C LYS A 213 -5.21 -35.05 -7.53
N GLU A 214 -5.40 -33.73 -7.57
CA GLU A 214 -6.00 -33.05 -8.73
C GLU A 214 -5.00 -32.90 -9.89
N ILE A 215 -3.71 -32.67 -9.59
CA ILE A 215 -2.65 -32.59 -10.61
C ILE A 215 -2.40 -33.96 -11.26
N SER A 216 -2.54 -35.06 -10.51
CA SER A 216 -2.36 -36.42 -11.06
C SER A 216 -3.50 -36.89 -11.97
N HIS A 217 -4.64 -36.19 -12.00
CA HIS A 217 -5.81 -36.55 -12.82
C HIS A 217 -6.01 -35.69 -14.07
N GLN A 218 -5.12 -34.73 -14.37
CA GLN A 218 -5.17 -34.03 -15.66
C GLN A 218 -4.59 -34.91 -16.77
N GLU A 219 -5.47 -35.65 -17.45
CA GLU A 219 -5.16 -36.34 -18.69
C GLU A 219 -4.65 -35.37 -19.76
N PRO A 220 -3.63 -35.74 -20.56
CA PRO A 220 -3.12 -34.92 -21.64
C PRO A 220 -4.17 -34.80 -22.75
N LEU A 221 -4.77 -33.62 -22.88
CA LEU A 221 -5.75 -33.30 -23.92
C LEU A 221 -5.18 -33.60 -25.32
N ALA A 222 -5.76 -34.60 -25.96
CA ALA A 222 -5.47 -34.99 -27.32
C ALA A 222 -5.74 -33.84 -28.30
N SER A 223 -4.79 -33.64 -29.20
CA SER A 223 -4.78 -32.64 -30.27
C SER A 223 -6.06 -32.67 -31.12
N VAL A 224 -6.87 -31.61 -31.02
CA VAL A 224 -8.01 -31.36 -31.90
C VAL A 224 -7.47 -30.91 -33.27
N LYS A 225 -7.38 -31.84 -34.21
CA LYS A 225 -7.16 -31.58 -35.65
C LYS A 225 -8.40 -30.89 -36.21
N THR A 226 -8.32 -29.57 -36.39
CA THR A 226 -9.30 -28.80 -37.15
C THR A 226 -8.69 -28.51 -38.53
N SER A 227 -9.23 -29.15 -39.55
CA SER A 227 -8.94 -28.93 -40.97
C SER A 227 -9.88 -27.87 -41.54
N MET A 228 -9.35 -26.93 -42.35
CA MET A 228 -10.00 -26.16 -43.45
C MET A 228 -9.19 -24.87 -43.77
N PRO A 229 -9.28 -24.27 -44.98
CA PRO A 229 -8.15 -24.28 -45.90
C PRO A 229 -7.51 -22.91 -46.24
N MET A 230 -6.32 -23.02 -46.81
CA MET A 230 -5.58 -22.10 -47.69
C MET A 230 -6.05 -20.64 -47.75
N GLN A 231 -5.26 -19.77 -47.11
CA GLN A 231 -4.83 -18.52 -47.75
C GLN A 231 -3.31 -18.37 -47.59
N THR A 232 -2.65 -18.28 -48.74
CA THR A 232 -1.21 -18.11 -48.90
C THR A 232 -0.80 -16.70 -48.50
N SER A 233 -0.26 -16.52 -47.30
CA SER A 233 0.61 -15.39 -46.98
C SER A 233 1.64 -15.79 -45.92
N THR A 234 2.90 -15.84 -46.37
CA THR A 234 4.16 -15.77 -45.61
C THR A 234 4.13 -16.35 -44.19
N SER A 235 4.56 -17.61 -44.10
CA SER A 235 4.80 -18.36 -42.87
C SER A 235 6.01 -17.83 -42.10
N ALA A 236 5.88 -16.67 -41.47
CA ALA A 236 6.58 -16.44 -40.20
C ALA A 236 5.97 -17.44 -39.19
N SER A 237 6.79 -18.38 -38.69
CA SER A 237 6.35 -19.44 -37.79
C SER A 237 5.51 -18.86 -36.64
N ALA A 238 4.49 -19.58 -36.17
CA ALA A 238 3.68 -19.12 -35.05
C ALA A 238 4.53 -18.73 -33.83
N GLY A 239 5.69 -19.38 -33.66
CA GLY A 239 6.71 -19.02 -32.68
C GLY A 239 7.32 -17.63 -32.92
N ALA A 240 7.65 -17.27 -34.16
CA ALA A 240 8.16 -15.94 -34.50
C ALA A 240 7.12 -14.83 -34.24
N ARG A 241 5.83 -15.11 -34.49
CA ARG A 241 4.75 -14.15 -34.20
C ARG A 241 4.54 -13.98 -32.69
N LEU A 242 4.59 -15.06 -31.92
CA LEU A 242 4.50 -15.01 -30.46
C LEU A 242 5.72 -14.29 -29.84
N GLN A 243 6.92 -14.55 -30.36
CA GLN A 243 8.15 -13.91 -29.90
C GLN A 243 8.18 -12.42 -30.25
N ALA A 244 7.71 -12.04 -31.44
CA ALA A 244 7.53 -10.63 -31.81
C ALA A 244 6.48 -9.93 -30.93
N ALA A 245 5.36 -10.60 -30.62
CA ALA A 245 4.35 -10.06 -29.70
C ALA A 245 4.88 -9.91 -28.26
N LEU A 246 5.67 -10.87 -27.77
CA LEU A 246 6.33 -10.79 -26.46
C LEU A 246 7.36 -9.66 -26.39
N MET A 247 8.15 -9.45 -27.45
CA MET A 247 9.11 -8.34 -27.51
C MET A 247 8.42 -6.98 -27.65
N ALA A 248 7.32 -6.88 -28.43
CA ALA A 248 6.52 -5.67 -28.53
C ALA A 248 5.88 -5.28 -27.18
N ASN A 249 5.36 -6.26 -26.43
CA ASN A 249 4.82 -6.01 -25.08
C ASN A 249 5.91 -5.60 -24.08
N LYS A 250 7.12 -6.16 -24.20
CA LYS A 250 8.25 -5.76 -23.36
C LYS A 250 8.72 -4.33 -23.62
N GLN A 251 8.64 -3.86 -24.88
CA GLN A 251 9.02 -2.48 -25.24
C GLN A 251 7.93 -1.44 -24.94
N HIS A 252 6.65 -1.80 -24.98
CA HIS A 252 5.56 -0.86 -24.67
C HIS A 252 5.14 -0.85 -23.18
N GLY A 253 5.46 -1.90 -22.41
CA GLY A 253 5.16 -1.95 -20.97
C GLY A 253 6.12 -1.16 -20.07
N GLN A 254 7.35 -0.87 -20.52
CA GLN A 254 8.36 -0.24 -19.65
C GLN A 254 8.36 1.30 -19.68
N THR A 255 7.99 1.93 -20.79
CA THR A 255 8.21 3.38 -20.95
C THR A 255 7.16 4.26 -20.27
N GLY A 256 5.92 3.80 -20.14
CA GLY A 256 4.86 4.56 -19.47
C GLY A 256 4.98 4.52 -17.94
N GLY A 257 5.18 3.32 -17.39
CA GLY A 257 5.28 3.13 -15.93
C GLY A 257 6.53 3.75 -15.33
N GLN A 258 7.69 3.59 -15.98
CA GLN A 258 8.96 4.16 -15.47
C GLN A 258 8.93 5.69 -15.47
N ARG A 259 8.40 6.32 -16.52
CA ARG A 259 8.27 7.79 -16.56
C ARG A 259 7.36 8.32 -15.45
N ILE A 260 6.25 7.64 -15.16
CA ILE A 260 5.36 8.04 -14.05
C ILE A 260 6.06 7.91 -12.69
N VAL A 261 6.89 6.88 -12.51
CA VAL A 261 7.66 6.70 -11.27
C VAL A 261 8.73 7.79 -11.14
N GLU A 262 9.48 8.07 -12.20
CA GLU A 262 10.51 9.13 -12.23
C GLU A 262 9.90 10.52 -12.00
N ASP A 263 8.75 10.83 -12.60
CA ASP A 263 8.07 12.11 -12.41
C ASP A 263 7.49 12.23 -11.00
N MET A 264 6.97 11.14 -10.43
CA MET A 264 6.53 11.12 -9.03
C MET A 264 7.70 11.36 -8.08
N GLU A 265 8.84 10.72 -8.28
CA GLU A 265 10.03 10.90 -7.46
C GLU A 265 10.51 12.36 -7.44
N LYS A 266 10.53 13.04 -8.61
CA LYS A 266 10.84 14.48 -8.70
C LYS A 266 9.86 15.35 -7.91
N ILE A 267 8.57 15.01 -7.92
CA ILE A 267 7.54 15.73 -7.15
C ILE A 267 7.78 15.56 -5.64
N TYR A 268 8.16 14.36 -5.19
CA TYR A 268 8.51 14.09 -3.80
C TYR A 268 9.75 14.85 -3.34
N GLN A 269 10.81 14.85 -4.14
CA GLN A 269 12.03 15.62 -3.85
C GLN A 269 11.74 17.13 -3.78
N LEU A 270 10.90 17.64 -4.67
CA LEU A 270 10.47 19.04 -4.61
C LEU A 270 9.67 19.34 -3.34
N ALA A 271 8.76 18.45 -2.93
CA ALA A 271 7.98 18.60 -1.70
C ALA A 271 8.89 18.64 -0.47
N GLU A 272 9.86 17.73 -0.40
CA GLU A 272 10.82 17.65 0.69
C GLU A 272 11.68 18.91 0.78
N ASN A 273 12.20 19.41 -0.35
CA ASN A 273 12.98 20.65 -0.40
C ASN A 273 12.17 21.88 0.08
N LEU A 274 10.88 21.95 -0.24
CA LEU A 274 10.00 23.03 0.23
C LEU A 274 9.73 22.94 1.73
N LEU A 275 9.52 21.72 2.26
CA LEU A 275 9.35 21.49 3.70
C LEU A 275 10.65 21.79 4.48
N ARG A 276 11.81 21.35 3.96
CA ARG A 276 13.13 21.66 4.53
C ARG A 276 13.44 23.15 4.53
N SER A 277 12.91 23.92 3.58
CA SER A 277 13.03 25.40 3.57
C SER A 277 12.00 26.11 4.45
N GLY A 278 11.13 25.37 5.16
CA GLY A 278 10.17 25.93 6.11
C GLY A 278 8.88 26.47 5.49
N HIS A 279 8.51 26.01 4.28
CA HIS A 279 7.20 26.34 3.70
C HIS A 279 6.08 25.58 4.42
N ASP A 280 4.93 26.23 4.62
CA ASP A 280 3.73 25.61 5.19
C ASP A 280 3.23 24.43 4.34
N VAL A 281 2.67 23.40 5.01
CA VAL A 281 2.12 22.18 4.40
C VAL A 281 1.13 22.52 3.27
N ASP A 282 0.25 23.51 3.48
CA ASP A 282 -0.73 23.94 2.47
C ASP A 282 -0.07 24.52 1.21
N ALA A 283 1.01 25.29 1.37
CA ALA A 283 1.76 25.84 0.23
C ALA A 283 2.45 24.72 -0.57
N VAL A 284 2.99 23.71 0.12
CA VAL A 284 3.61 22.54 -0.50
C VAL A 284 2.57 21.69 -1.24
N VAL A 285 1.39 21.47 -0.66
CA VAL A 285 0.27 20.76 -1.31
C VAL A 285 -0.16 21.47 -2.60
N MET A 286 -0.30 22.80 -2.57
CA MET A 286 -0.70 23.58 -3.75
C MET A 286 0.33 23.50 -4.87
N LYS A 287 1.63 23.50 -4.53
CA LYS A 287 2.72 23.53 -5.52
C LYS A 287 3.02 22.15 -6.12
N THR A 288 2.91 21.10 -5.31
CA THR A 288 3.26 19.71 -5.71
C THR A 288 2.06 18.90 -6.18
N ARG A 289 0.83 19.36 -5.88
CA ARG A 289 -0.43 18.62 -6.10
C ARG A 289 -0.47 17.25 -5.41
N LEU A 290 0.36 17.04 -4.39
CA LEU A 290 0.32 15.83 -3.58
C LEU A 290 -0.90 15.87 -2.63
N PRO A 291 -1.51 14.71 -2.30
CA PRO A 291 -2.54 14.64 -1.29
C PRO A 291 -2.04 15.14 0.07
N ASN A 292 -2.85 15.91 0.79
CA ASN A 292 -2.46 16.53 2.07
C ASN A 292 -1.87 15.51 3.06
N ARG A 293 -2.48 14.32 3.20
CA ARG A 293 -1.98 13.24 4.06
C ARG A 293 -0.53 12.83 3.76
N ARG A 294 -0.10 12.86 2.49
CA ARG A 294 1.26 12.49 2.10
C ARG A 294 2.26 13.61 2.39
N VAL A 295 1.87 14.85 2.22
CA VAL A 295 2.70 16.01 2.57
C VAL A 295 2.86 16.12 4.09
N GLN A 296 1.80 15.83 4.86
CA GLN A 296 1.87 15.76 6.31
C GLN A 296 2.86 14.67 6.78
N ALA A 297 2.79 13.47 6.19
CA ALA A 297 3.73 12.40 6.53
C ALA A 297 5.19 12.76 6.19
N LEU A 298 5.43 13.48 5.08
CA LEU A 298 6.76 14.00 4.75
C LEU A 298 7.20 15.08 5.74
N ALA A 299 6.29 15.95 6.17
CA ALA A 299 6.59 16.98 7.16
C ALA A 299 7.00 16.35 8.50
N ASP A 300 6.24 15.35 8.97
CA ASP A 300 6.56 14.60 10.20
C ASP A 300 7.91 13.88 10.08
N MET A 301 8.24 13.34 8.89
CA MET A 301 9.53 12.69 8.63
C MET A 301 10.69 13.70 8.66
N VAL A 302 10.55 14.85 7.99
CA VAL A 302 11.57 15.92 7.98
C VAL A 302 11.75 16.54 9.36
N GLU A 303 10.67 16.73 10.12
CA GLU A 303 10.73 17.21 11.50
C GLU A 303 11.43 16.18 12.40
N ARG A 304 11.14 14.89 12.20
CA ARG A 304 11.83 13.80 12.88
C ARG A 304 13.33 13.80 12.56
N GLU A 305 13.72 13.92 11.30
CA GLU A 305 15.14 14.01 10.89
C GLU A 305 15.84 15.22 11.51
N ARG A 306 15.18 16.39 11.55
CA ARG A 306 15.69 17.57 12.25
C ARG A 306 15.86 17.31 13.76
N SER A 307 14.91 16.62 14.38
CA SER A 307 14.93 16.33 15.82
C SER A 307 16.01 15.32 16.21
N TYR A 308 16.33 14.37 15.34
CA TYR A 308 17.37 13.37 15.58
C TYR A 308 18.77 13.85 15.24
N GLY A 309 18.91 15.07 14.71
CA GLY A 309 20.21 15.73 14.63
C GLY A 309 21.24 14.88 13.92
N PHE A 310 21.02 14.58 12.64
CA PHE A 310 22.18 14.54 11.75
C PHE A 310 22.65 16.00 11.65
N GLU A 311 23.44 16.45 12.65
CA GLU A 311 24.43 17.49 12.39
C GLU A 311 25.35 16.89 11.33
N GLU A 312 24.90 16.95 10.07
CA GLU A 312 25.81 17.00 8.94
C GLU A 312 26.73 18.15 9.31
N GLU A 313 27.94 17.81 9.76
CA GLU A 313 29.04 18.75 9.87
C GLU A 313 28.98 19.60 8.60
N GLU A 314 28.55 20.85 8.75
CA GLU A 314 28.73 21.89 7.76
C GLU A 314 30.23 22.03 7.56
N SER A 315 30.79 21.11 6.77
CA SER A 315 32.17 21.09 6.32
C SER A 315 32.30 22.18 5.26
N GLY A 316 32.38 23.41 5.77
CA GLY A 316 33.28 24.42 5.23
C GLY A 316 32.97 24.92 3.82
N SER A 317 31.87 25.67 3.66
CA SER A 317 31.77 26.68 2.60
C SER A 317 31.93 28.08 3.19
N GLY A 318 33.07 28.36 3.83
CA GLY A 318 33.27 29.72 4.34
C GLY A 318 34.44 29.94 5.26
N LYS A 319 35.66 29.61 4.83
CA LYS A 319 36.86 30.37 5.22
C LYS A 319 37.97 30.05 4.23
N GLU A 320 38.19 31.00 3.34
CA GLU A 320 39.37 31.13 2.51
C GLU A 320 40.61 31.15 3.40
N SER A 321 41.18 29.97 3.67
CA SER A 321 42.56 29.86 4.13
C SER A 321 43.46 30.15 2.95
N ASN A 322 43.77 31.44 2.80
CA ASN A 322 44.97 31.98 2.17
C ASN A 322 46.22 31.28 2.75
N LEU A 323 46.54 30.10 2.23
CA LEU A 323 47.78 29.41 2.54
C LEU A 323 48.46 28.98 1.24
N GLY A 324 49.52 29.71 0.94
CA GLY A 324 50.75 29.09 0.50
C GLY A 324 50.86 28.84 -0.99
N ALA A 325 51.25 29.90 -1.70
CA ALA A 325 52.00 29.80 -2.94
C ALA A 325 53.10 28.72 -2.85
N LEU A 326 52.97 27.66 -3.64
CA LEU A 326 54.11 26.84 -4.02
C LEU A 326 54.94 27.62 -5.05
N PRO A 327 56.22 27.92 -4.80
CA PRO A 327 57.06 28.54 -5.80
C PRO A 327 57.34 27.54 -6.92
N SER A 328 57.07 27.96 -8.15
CA SER A 328 57.52 27.31 -9.37
C SER A 328 59.02 27.07 -9.30
N SER A 329 59.44 25.82 -9.17
CA SER A 329 60.84 25.41 -9.37
C SER A 329 61.19 25.48 -10.85
N ARG A 330 61.56 26.70 -11.22
CA ARG A 330 62.61 27.13 -12.14
C ARG A 330 63.47 26.00 -12.74
N GLN A 331 63.35 25.87 -14.06
CA GLN A 331 64.44 25.80 -15.03
C GLN A 331 65.86 25.51 -14.52
N GLY A 332 66.41 24.41 -15.00
CA GLY A 332 67.83 24.24 -15.35
C GLY A 332 67.89 23.10 -16.37
N ALA A 333 67.91 23.35 -17.68
CA ALA A 333 69.05 23.88 -18.44
C ALA A 333 70.37 23.24 -18.00
N ARG A 334 70.68 22.08 -18.58
CA ARG A 334 72.07 21.67 -18.77
C ARG A 334 72.25 21.11 -20.17
N SER A 335 72.87 21.96 -20.97
CA SER A 335 73.52 21.69 -22.24
C SER A 335 74.85 20.97 -22.04
N ILE A 336 75.25 20.28 -23.11
CA ILE A 336 76.53 19.61 -23.43
C ILE A 336 76.63 18.17 -22.92
#